data_AF-A0A2V4BNX8-F1
#
_entry.id   AF-A0A2V4BNX8-F1
#
_cell.length_a   1.000
_cell.length_b   1.000
_cell.length_c   1.000
_cell.angle_alpha   90.00
_cell.angle_beta   90.00
_cell.angle_gamma   90.00
#
_symmetry.space_group_name_H-M   'P 1'
#
loop_
_entity.id
_entity.type
_entity.pdbx_description
1 polymer ?
#
loop_
_entity_poly.entity_id
_entity_poly.type
_entity_poly.pdbx_seq_one_letter_code
_entity_poly.pdbx_strand_id
1 'polypeptide(L)'
;MIKEFLSNIFDKLEIINEKENFKVYEVIFTCKDFEYFSINLSQVNYDLINNYLKVYSYKWDLYIEQLSYSASQDSFSLLELEEDADVIDYEIKFTVHKEGAKTLIVNNNTFEVFLNSLTLSNFLLLLSNREYPHYFYDGSSEIVKSNNNVGFNYNNYIILFENNLVISKQCNFRNYSEYLFNPHYFYFKELEENDSLLFKMFSRLSLIYCLIYIYDTSEIKDDLIILKISGNKTFEYSIQFKDIDEKLLPTYFQILEWIYSEQTKIEDKISLARNIITSYLKEGSITIGDSVFSSILSSNQIYIKGNISKYFETKNKIIEQVENTVNKVNQSLDTFFNNFQKSIFVFISFFLTVFIYKIINKAEVDKIFNQETSIIGLGLLMLSLFFMIFSRIILNLDKNRMKSRYEKVKNRYYDVLIKEDIEKILNNDEEYISEIDYLNTRVLWYTALWVTTLILFMVILFLASDYLDVNSILCSSNQNEIYKF
;
A
#
# COMPACT_ATOMS: atom_id res chain seq x y z
N MET A 1 36.63 -6.57 36.51
CA MET A 1 36.92 -7.98 36.16
C MET A 1 38.38 -8.26 35.77
N ILE A 2 38.85 -8.04 34.53
CA ILE A 2 40.27 -8.36 34.16
C ILE A 2 41.26 -7.49 34.95
N LYS A 3 40.94 -6.21 35.10
CA LYS A 3 41.74 -5.28 35.92
C LYS A 3 41.89 -5.76 37.37
N GLU A 4 40.78 -6.08 38.04
CA GLU A 4 40.81 -6.62 39.41
C GLU A 4 41.56 -7.96 39.49
N PHE A 5 41.37 -8.82 38.48
CA PHE A 5 42.08 -10.08 38.39
C PHE A 5 43.60 -9.88 38.27
N LEU A 6 44.07 -8.95 37.45
CA LEU A 6 45.49 -8.61 37.33
C LEU A 6 46.01 -7.92 38.60
N SER A 7 45.24 -7.00 39.20
CA SER A 7 45.60 -6.37 40.47
C SER A 7 45.75 -7.37 41.61
N ASN A 8 44.91 -8.41 41.67
CA ASN A 8 45.02 -9.49 42.66
C ASN A 8 46.27 -10.36 42.47
N ILE A 9 46.82 -10.42 41.25
CA ILE A 9 48.01 -11.23 40.94
C ILE A 9 49.29 -10.43 41.19
N PHE A 10 49.33 -9.19 40.73
CA PHE A 10 50.58 -8.44 40.63
C PHE A 10 50.76 -7.35 41.69
N ASP A 11 49.68 -6.91 42.35
CA ASP A 11 49.60 -5.89 43.40
C ASP A 11 50.34 -4.56 43.09
N LYS A 12 49.99 -3.44 43.74
CA LYS A 12 50.68 -2.13 43.57
C LYS A 12 50.89 -1.62 42.12
N LEU A 13 50.07 -2.04 41.15
CA LEU A 13 50.12 -1.56 39.77
C LEU A 13 49.40 -0.21 39.65
N GLU A 14 50.07 0.80 39.07
CA GLU A 14 49.46 2.09 38.72
C GLU A 14 49.20 2.15 37.22
N ILE A 15 47.96 2.42 36.79
CA ILE A 15 47.61 2.48 35.37
C ILE A 15 48.08 3.80 34.79
N ILE A 16 48.89 3.71 33.73
CA ILE A 16 49.34 4.85 32.93
C ILE A 16 48.33 5.14 31.82
N ASN A 17 47.93 4.08 31.13
CA ASN A 17 47.08 4.18 29.94
C ASN A 17 46.21 2.93 29.80
N GLU A 18 45.01 3.11 29.28
CA GLU A 18 44.05 2.04 29.06
C GLU A 18 43.29 2.31 27.76
N LYS A 19 43.15 1.29 26.93
CA LYS A 19 42.48 1.36 25.65
C LYS A 19 41.60 0.13 25.47
N GLU A 20 40.35 0.35 25.10
CA GLU A 20 39.41 -0.74 24.88
C GLU A 20 38.61 -0.53 23.59
N ASN A 21 38.43 -1.59 22.82
CA ASN A 21 37.53 -1.64 21.68
C ASN A 21 36.86 -3.03 21.56
N PHE A 22 36.13 -3.27 20.45
CA PHE A 22 35.45 -4.55 20.22
C PHE A 22 36.40 -5.76 20.08
N LYS A 23 37.66 -5.55 19.68
CA LYS A 23 38.63 -6.61 19.37
C LYS A 23 39.78 -6.70 20.38
N VAL A 24 40.11 -5.61 21.08
CA VAL A 24 41.30 -5.52 21.92
C VAL A 24 40.99 -4.75 23.18
N TYR A 25 41.50 -5.24 24.31
CA TYR A 25 41.67 -4.47 25.54
C TYR A 25 43.17 -4.40 25.84
N GLU A 26 43.71 -3.20 26.00
CA GLU A 26 45.12 -2.94 26.25
C GLU A 26 45.25 -2.04 27.48
N VAL A 27 46.13 -2.42 28.39
CA VAL A 27 46.40 -1.65 29.61
C VAL A 27 47.90 -1.60 29.87
N ILE A 28 48.39 -0.42 30.21
CA ILE A 28 49.79 -0.15 30.52
C ILE A 28 49.87 0.25 31.99
N PHE A 29 50.69 -0.47 32.75
CA PHE A 29 50.89 -0.22 34.17
C PHE A 29 52.35 0.18 34.44
N THR A 30 52.58 1.09 35.39
CA THR A 30 53.85 1.21 36.10
C THR A 30 53.83 0.31 37.33
N CYS A 31 54.96 -0.35 37.60
CA CYS A 31 55.16 -1.12 38.82
C CYS A 31 56.22 -0.48 39.70
N LYS A 32 55.83 -0.06 40.90
CA LYS A 32 56.73 0.55 41.91
C LYS A 32 57.59 -0.48 42.65
N ASP A 33 57.22 -1.76 42.58
CA ASP A 33 57.85 -2.87 43.30
C ASP A 33 58.07 -4.03 42.31
N PHE A 34 59.03 -3.81 41.40
CA PHE A 34 59.23 -4.71 40.27
C PHE A 34 59.76 -6.09 40.69
N GLU A 35 60.47 -6.16 41.81
CA GLU A 35 60.90 -7.42 42.40
C GLU A 35 59.68 -8.27 42.79
N TYR A 36 58.68 -7.67 43.46
CA TYR A 36 57.41 -8.33 43.74
C TYR A 36 56.66 -8.77 42.47
N PHE A 37 56.63 -7.92 41.45
CA PHE A 37 56.02 -8.27 40.16
C PHE A 37 56.70 -9.49 39.52
N SER A 38 58.03 -9.51 39.48
CA SER A 38 58.81 -10.61 38.88
C SER A 38 58.55 -11.96 39.57
N ILE A 39 58.46 -11.98 40.90
CA ILE A 39 58.15 -13.17 41.69
C ILE A 39 56.74 -13.68 41.38
N ASN A 40 55.77 -12.75 41.25
CA ASN A 40 54.39 -13.09 40.95
C ASN A 40 54.14 -13.43 39.49
N LEU A 41 55.04 -13.06 38.57
CA LEU A 41 55.04 -13.56 37.21
C LEU A 41 55.60 -15.00 37.17
N SER A 42 54.93 -15.90 37.89
CA SER A 42 55.27 -17.32 38.06
C SER A 42 54.42 -18.21 37.14
N GLN A 43 54.84 -19.47 36.96
CA GLN A 43 54.09 -20.47 36.19
C GLN A 43 52.64 -20.63 36.71
N VAL A 44 52.44 -20.57 38.02
CA VAL A 44 51.11 -20.71 38.64
C VAL A 44 50.18 -19.57 38.24
N ASN A 45 50.66 -18.32 38.30
CA ASN A 45 49.87 -17.16 37.93
C ASN A 45 49.68 -17.04 36.41
N TYR A 46 50.67 -17.47 35.62
CA TYR A 46 50.54 -17.65 34.18
C TYR A 46 49.39 -18.61 33.83
N ASP A 47 49.34 -19.79 34.45
CA ASP A 47 48.28 -20.78 34.22
C ASP A 47 46.91 -20.26 34.67
N LEU A 48 46.85 -19.46 35.75
CA LEU A 48 45.62 -18.79 36.19
C LEU A 48 45.12 -17.78 35.15
N ILE A 49 45.99 -16.93 34.60
CA ILE A 49 45.63 -15.96 33.55
C ILE A 49 45.10 -16.68 32.32
N ASN A 50 45.81 -17.73 31.88
CA ASN A 50 45.40 -18.56 30.74
C ASN A 50 44.02 -19.18 30.96
N ASN A 51 43.80 -19.83 32.11
CA ASN A 51 42.52 -20.47 32.39
C ASN A 51 41.37 -19.46 32.46
N TYR A 52 41.61 -18.28 33.05
CA TYR A 52 40.60 -17.22 33.15
C TYR A 52 40.17 -16.70 31.77
N LEU A 53 41.12 -16.40 30.88
CA LEU A 53 40.83 -15.85 29.55
C LEU A 53 40.36 -16.90 28.54
N LYS A 54 40.79 -18.16 28.71
CA LYS A 54 40.37 -19.29 27.87
C LYS A 54 38.86 -19.56 27.92
N VAL A 55 38.21 -19.27 29.05
CA VAL A 55 36.73 -19.35 29.17
C VAL A 55 36.02 -18.48 28.12
N TYR A 56 36.63 -17.36 27.76
CA TYR A 56 36.09 -16.42 26.76
C TYR A 56 36.66 -16.65 25.34
N SER A 57 37.53 -17.66 25.17
CA SER A 57 38.29 -17.89 23.93
C SER A 57 39.18 -16.70 23.54
N TYR A 58 39.68 -15.95 24.53
CA TYR A 58 40.55 -14.80 24.29
C TYR A 58 42.03 -15.17 24.35
N LYS A 59 42.82 -14.46 23.57
CA LYS A 59 44.28 -14.50 23.55
C LYS A 59 44.84 -13.31 24.32
N TRP A 60 46.07 -13.41 24.79
CA TRP A 60 46.72 -12.31 25.51
C TRP A 60 48.23 -12.31 25.32
N ASP A 61 48.77 -11.10 25.39
CA ASP A 61 50.20 -10.82 25.37
C ASP A 61 50.57 -9.87 26.50
N LEU A 62 51.73 -10.10 27.10
CA LEU A 62 52.38 -9.22 28.07
C LEU A 62 53.76 -8.86 27.53
N TYR A 63 54.08 -7.57 27.54
CA TYR A 63 55.35 -7.06 27.04
C TYR A 63 55.96 -6.04 28.01
N ILE A 64 57.26 -6.13 28.23
CA ILE A 64 58.05 -5.19 29.04
C ILE A 64 59.22 -4.72 28.17
N GLU A 65 59.09 -3.51 27.64
CA GLU A 65 60.00 -2.98 26.62
C GLU A 65 61.43 -2.83 27.15
N GLN A 66 61.56 -2.33 28.38
CA GLN A 66 62.84 -2.06 29.03
C GLN A 66 63.70 -3.33 29.20
N LEU A 67 63.06 -4.50 29.31
CA LEU A 67 63.72 -5.80 29.49
C LEU A 67 63.70 -6.66 28.22
N SER A 68 63.13 -6.16 27.13
CA SER A 68 62.85 -6.96 25.91
C SER A 68 62.14 -8.29 26.22
N TYR A 69 61.29 -8.28 27.24
CA TYR A 69 60.60 -9.47 27.72
C TYR A 69 59.17 -9.56 27.15
N SER A 70 58.76 -10.77 26.78
CA SER A 70 57.40 -11.04 26.31
C SER A 70 56.88 -12.37 26.86
N ALA A 71 55.63 -12.38 27.31
CA ALA A 71 54.85 -13.58 27.57
C ALA A 71 53.54 -13.52 26.79
N SER A 72 53.00 -14.67 26.40
CA SER A 72 51.72 -14.77 25.66
C SER A 72 50.99 -16.04 26.06
N GLN A 73 49.76 -16.25 25.57
CA GLN A 73 49.03 -17.49 25.86
C GLN A 73 49.77 -18.78 25.45
N ASP A 74 50.71 -18.69 24.49
CA ASP A 74 51.43 -19.83 23.93
C ASP A 74 52.90 -19.90 24.38
N SER A 75 53.42 -18.84 25.02
CA SER A 75 54.84 -18.72 25.35
C SER A 75 55.07 -18.04 26.69
N PHE A 76 55.77 -18.72 27.58
CA PHE A 76 56.16 -18.20 28.88
C PHE A 76 57.58 -18.62 29.26
N SER A 77 58.35 -17.68 29.78
CA SER A 77 59.67 -17.90 30.38
C SER A 77 59.74 -17.13 31.69
N LEU A 78 60.46 -17.62 32.70
CA LEU A 78 60.66 -16.84 33.91
C LEU A 78 61.40 -15.53 33.59
N LEU A 79 60.99 -14.45 34.25
CA LEU A 79 61.69 -13.18 34.17
C LEU A 79 62.98 -13.27 35.01
N GLU A 80 64.14 -13.14 34.38
CA GLU A 80 65.42 -13.06 35.07
C GLU A 80 65.80 -11.59 35.25
N LEU A 81 66.03 -11.18 36.50
CA LEU A 81 66.49 -9.83 36.85
C LEU A 81 68.02 -9.84 37.03
N GLU A 82 68.72 -8.92 36.39
CA GLU A 82 70.15 -8.68 36.67
C GLU A 82 70.29 -7.95 38.03
N GLU A 83 71.26 -8.36 38.85
CA GLU A 83 71.44 -7.93 40.26
C GLU A 83 71.70 -6.41 40.43
N ASP A 84 71.94 -5.66 39.35
CA ASP A 84 72.29 -4.23 39.34
C ASP A 84 71.27 -3.34 38.58
N ALA A 85 70.00 -3.76 38.50
CA ALA A 85 68.97 -2.92 37.89
C ALA A 85 68.63 -1.71 38.79
N ASP A 86 69.05 -0.51 38.38
CA ASP A 86 68.61 0.76 38.97
C ASP A 86 67.08 0.79 39.10
N VAL A 87 66.58 1.49 40.13
CA VAL A 87 65.14 1.70 40.40
C VAL A 87 64.54 2.52 39.25
N ILE A 88 64.20 1.85 38.16
CA ILE A 88 63.48 2.39 37.03
C ILE A 88 62.04 1.92 37.16
N ASP A 89 61.08 2.84 37.06
CA ASP A 89 59.68 2.46 36.93
C ASP A 89 59.52 1.69 35.61
N TYR A 90 59.25 0.38 35.70
CA TYR A 90 59.04 -0.46 34.53
C TYR A 90 57.61 -0.30 34.02
N GLU A 91 57.48 -0.15 32.70
CA GLU A 91 56.18 -0.12 32.02
C GLU A 91 55.84 -1.52 31.53
N ILE A 92 54.72 -2.05 32.03
CA ILE A 92 54.22 -3.38 31.67
C ILE A 92 52.98 -3.18 30.81
N LYS A 93 53.06 -3.64 29.56
CA LYS A 93 51.95 -3.61 28.61
C LYS A 93 51.26 -4.96 28.60
N PHE A 94 49.98 -5.00 28.97
CA PHE A 94 49.14 -6.19 28.90
C PHE A 94 48.02 -6.00 27.87
N THR A 95 47.92 -6.92 26.92
CA THR A 95 46.97 -6.87 25.80
C THR A 95 46.12 -8.13 25.78
N VAL A 96 44.81 -7.98 25.71
CA VAL A 96 43.82 -9.06 25.54
C VAL A 96 43.18 -8.92 24.16
N HIS A 97 43.30 -9.95 23.34
CA HIS A 97 42.67 -10.06 22.03
C HIS A 97 41.35 -10.80 22.17
N LYS A 98 40.26 -10.07 21.92
CA LYS A 98 38.87 -10.51 21.99
C LYS A 98 38.51 -11.20 20.67
N GLU A 99 38.83 -12.49 20.57
CA GLU A 99 38.45 -13.32 19.44
C GLU A 99 37.04 -13.93 19.67
N GLY A 100 36.20 -13.96 18.62
CA GLY A 100 34.87 -14.59 18.63
C GLY A 100 33.66 -13.65 18.66
N ALA A 101 32.47 -14.24 18.74
CA ALA A 101 31.17 -13.54 18.72
C ALA A 101 30.85 -12.76 20.02
N LYS A 102 31.56 -13.07 21.11
CA LYS A 102 31.39 -12.45 22.43
C LYS A 102 32.35 -11.28 22.62
N THR A 103 31.83 -10.19 23.14
CA THR A 103 32.60 -9.00 23.49
C THR A 103 32.53 -8.82 24.99
N LEU A 104 33.66 -8.97 25.67
CA LEU A 104 33.75 -8.57 27.07
C LEU A 104 34.10 -7.09 27.11
N ILE A 105 33.30 -6.33 27.85
CA ILE A 105 33.54 -4.94 28.23
C ILE A 105 34.23 -5.01 29.60
N VAL A 106 35.52 -4.67 29.60
CA VAL A 106 36.40 -4.79 30.76
C VAL A 106 36.30 -3.55 31.63
N ASN A 107 36.29 -2.37 30.99
CA ASN A 107 36.14 -1.07 31.61
C ASN A 107 35.13 -0.23 30.82
N ASN A 108 33.94 -0.03 31.40
CA ASN A 108 32.87 0.71 30.75
C ASN A 108 33.28 2.14 30.36
N ASN A 109 34.05 2.85 31.20
CA ASN A 109 34.45 4.24 30.90
C ASN A 109 35.36 4.31 29.67
N THR A 110 36.37 3.44 29.60
CA THR A 110 37.30 3.38 28.45
C THR A 110 36.57 2.93 27.18
N PHE A 111 35.64 1.99 27.32
CA PHE A 111 34.82 1.53 26.21
C PHE A 111 33.87 2.62 25.70
N GLU A 112 33.27 3.42 26.58
CA GLU A 112 32.43 4.57 26.19
C GLU A 112 33.24 5.66 25.48
N VAL A 113 34.49 5.92 25.88
CA VAL A 113 35.41 6.81 25.17
C VAL A 113 35.66 6.31 23.75
N PHE A 114 35.88 5.01 23.59
CA PHE A 114 36.02 4.38 22.27
C PHE A 114 34.75 4.53 21.43
N LEU A 115 33.57 4.21 21.98
CA LEU A 115 32.30 4.36 21.26
C LEU A 115 32.06 5.80 20.77
N ASN A 116 32.36 6.80 21.61
CA ASN A 116 32.23 8.22 21.25
C ASN A 116 33.21 8.69 20.18
N SER A 117 34.34 7.99 20.02
CA SER A 117 35.36 8.26 18.99
C SER A 117 34.97 7.73 17.62
N LEU A 118 34.01 6.80 17.54
CA LEU A 118 33.55 6.23 16.27
C LEU A 118 32.57 7.15 15.57
N THR A 119 32.65 7.16 14.24
CA THR A 119 31.60 7.68 13.36
C THR A 119 30.56 6.58 13.13
N LEU A 120 29.33 6.97 12.76
CA LEU A 120 28.25 6.02 12.45
C LEU A 120 28.66 4.97 11.41
N SER A 121 29.30 5.37 10.30
CA SER A 121 29.75 4.45 9.26
C SER A 121 30.77 3.43 9.79
N ASN A 122 31.75 3.88 10.58
CA ASN A 122 32.74 2.99 11.19
C ASN A 122 32.08 2.04 12.20
N PHE A 123 31.11 2.51 12.97
CA PHE A 123 30.37 1.68 13.92
C PHE A 123 29.57 0.58 13.20
N LEU A 124 28.83 0.93 12.14
CA LEU A 124 28.10 -0.03 11.31
C LEU A 124 29.03 -1.06 10.64
N LEU A 125 30.16 -0.61 10.10
CA LEU A 125 31.15 -1.48 9.48
C LEU A 125 31.78 -2.44 10.50
N LEU A 126 32.10 -1.95 11.69
CA LEU A 126 32.60 -2.78 12.78
C LEU A 126 31.58 -3.82 13.22
N LEU A 127 30.28 -3.53 13.21
CA LEU A 127 29.24 -4.51 13.52
C LEU A 127 29.07 -5.53 12.38
N SER A 128 29.05 -5.08 11.13
CA SER A 128 28.84 -5.94 9.95
C SER A 128 29.93 -7.00 9.75
N ASN A 129 31.16 -6.68 10.18
CA ASN A 129 32.32 -7.58 10.06
C ASN A 129 32.44 -8.59 11.21
N ARG A 130 31.46 -8.66 12.12
CA ARG A 130 31.48 -9.61 13.24
C ARG A 130 30.55 -10.77 12.99
N GLU A 131 30.87 -11.89 13.64
CA GLU A 131 29.98 -13.03 13.69
C GLU A 131 28.66 -12.64 14.37
N TYR A 132 27.58 -13.18 13.81
CA TYR A 132 26.21 -13.00 14.28
C TYR A 132 25.77 -14.24 15.08
N PRO A 133 24.93 -14.09 16.12
CA PRO A 133 24.47 -12.84 16.73
C PRO A 133 25.55 -12.16 17.60
N HIS A 134 25.39 -10.87 17.88
CA HIS A 134 26.38 -10.11 18.65
C HIS A 134 26.12 -10.22 20.16
N TYR A 135 27.13 -10.66 20.92
CA TYR A 135 27.06 -10.72 22.37
C TYR A 135 27.99 -9.71 23.03
N PHE A 136 27.47 -9.01 24.03
CA PHE A 136 28.20 -8.08 24.89
C PHE A 136 28.08 -8.54 26.33
N TYR A 137 29.18 -8.51 27.07
CA TYR A 137 29.25 -8.88 28.48
C TYR A 137 29.93 -7.77 29.25
N ASP A 138 29.30 -7.27 30.29
CA ASP A 138 29.89 -6.36 31.25
C ASP A 138 29.68 -6.96 32.64
N GLY A 139 30.75 -7.49 33.22
CA GLY A 139 30.71 -8.12 34.54
C GLY A 139 30.46 -7.15 35.69
N SER A 140 30.48 -5.83 35.44
CA SER A 140 30.12 -4.81 36.42
C SER A 140 28.63 -4.43 36.38
N SER A 141 27.91 -4.86 35.35
CA SER A 141 26.49 -4.55 35.15
C SER A 141 25.62 -5.77 35.45
N GLU A 142 24.55 -5.58 36.23
CA GLU A 142 23.53 -6.60 36.45
C GLU A 142 22.46 -6.63 35.34
N ILE A 143 22.55 -5.71 34.36
CA ILE A 143 21.58 -5.60 33.27
C ILE A 143 21.68 -6.83 32.38
N VAL A 144 20.56 -7.53 32.18
CA VAL A 144 20.43 -8.65 31.24
C VAL A 144 19.34 -8.31 30.24
N LYS A 145 19.74 -8.02 28.99
CA LYS A 145 18.81 -7.64 27.91
C LYS A 145 19.17 -8.39 26.63
N SER A 146 18.18 -8.76 25.84
CA SER A 146 18.40 -9.35 24.52
C SER A 146 17.28 -9.01 23.55
N ASN A 147 17.62 -9.05 22.27
CA ASN A 147 16.66 -9.17 21.18
C ASN A 147 17.08 -10.36 20.30
N ASN A 148 16.49 -10.49 19.10
CA ASN A 148 16.77 -11.62 18.21
C ASN A 148 18.18 -11.64 17.59
N ASN A 149 18.95 -10.55 17.73
CA ASN A 149 20.23 -10.36 17.04
C ASN A 149 21.38 -9.89 17.97
N VAL A 150 21.06 -9.32 19.13
CA VAL A 150 22.01 -8.74 20.09
C VAL A 150 21.65 -9.16 21.51
N GLY A 151 22.65 -9.63 22.27
CA GLY A 151 22.52 -9.98 23.68
C GLY A 151 23.51 -9.21 24.55
N PHE A 152 23.05 -8.72 25.70
CA PHE A 152 23.85 -8.06 26.72
C PHE A 152 23.75 -8.83 28.04
N ASN A 153 24.88 -9.31 28.57
CA ASN A 153 24.97 -10.25 29.70
C ASN A 153 24.03 -11.46 29.56
N TYR A 154 23.69 -11.82 28.32
CA TYR A 154 22.74 -12.87 28.02
C TYR A 154 23.48 -14.17 27.74
N ASN A 155 23.25 -15.19 28.57
CA ASN A 155 23.98 -16.46 28.50
C ASN A 155 23.31 -17.52 27.60
N ASN A 156 22.05 -17.32 27.20
CA ASN A 156 21.36 -18.27 26.33
C ASN A 156 21.64 -17.97 24.85
N TYR A 157 21.50 -19.01 24.02
CA TYR A 157 21.55 -18.85 22.58
C TYR A 157 20.39 -17.98 22.11
N ILE A 158 20.68 -16.93 21.34
CA ILE A 158 19.65 -16.11 20.73
C ILE A 158 19.16 -16.90 19.52
N ILE A 159 17.88 -17.26 19.52
CA ILE A 159 17.28 -17.90 18.34
C ILE A 159 17.29 -16.84 17.23
N LEU A 160 18.18 -17.04 16.26
CA LEU A 160 18.24 -16.24 15.05
C LEU A 160 16.84 -16.23 14.43
N PHE A 161 16.19 -15.07 14.47
CA PHE A 161 14.97 -14.85 13.74
C PHE A 161 15.36 -14.23 12.40
N GLU A 162 15.15 -14.96 11.30
CA GLU A 162 15.23 -14.40 9.95
C GLU A 162 14.08 -13.40 9.78
N ASN A 163 14.28 -12.16 10.25
CA ASN A 163 13.34 -11.09 9.93
C ASN A 163 13.61 -10.63 8.50
N ASN A 164 12.94 -11.28 7.54
CA ASN A 164 12.96 -10.92 6.12
C ASN A 164 12.13 -9.65 5.86
N LEU A 165 12.35 -8.60 6.66
CA LEU A 165 11.71 -7.30 6.45
C LEU A 165 12.31 -6.65 5.21
N VAL A 166 11.64 -6.85 4.08
CA VAL A 166 12.01 -6.26 2.79
C VAL A 166 11.57 -4.80 2.79
N ILE A 167 12.52 -3.90 2.51
CA ILE A 167 12.25 -2.47 2.37
C ILE A 167 11.27 -2.21 1.21
N SER A 168 10.32 -1.28 1.39
CA SER A 168 9.37 -0.88 0.33
C SER A 168 10.11 -0.42 -0.93
N LYS A 169 9.50 -0.69 -2.10
CA LYS A 169 10.04 -0.24 -3.39
C LYS A 169 10.01 1.29 -3.54
N GLN A 170 9.26 1.98 -2.69
CA GLN A 170 9.20 3.43 -2.61
C GLN A 170 10.25 4.05 -1.66
N CYS A 171 11.12 3.24 -1.05
CA CYS A 171 12.22 3.70 -0.22
C CYS A 171 13.55 3.39 -0.91
N ASN A 172 14.31 4.42 -1.24
CA ASN A 172 15.62 4.28 -1.86
C ASN A 172 16.74 4.55 -0.84
N PHE A 173 17.29 3.48 -0.28
CA PHE A 173 18.46 3.55 0.60
C PHE A 173 19.75 3.38 -0.20
N ARG A 174 20.55 4.44 -0.29
CA ARG A 174 21.76 4.44 -1.13
C ARG A 174 22.84 3.46 -0.67
N ASN A 175 22.97 3.25 0.64
CA ASN A 175 23.97 2.36 1.22
C ASN A 175 23.40 0.94 1.48
N TYR A 176 22.31 0.54 0.82
CA TYR A 176 21.64 -0.73 1.07
C TYR A 176 22.56 -1.96 0.96
N SER A 177 23.51 -1.96 0.01
CA SER A 177 24.47 -3.06 -0.16
C SER A 177 25.60 -3.07 0.88
N GLU A 178 25.88 -1.93 1.52
CA GLU A 178 26.96 -1.78 2.50
C GLU A 178 26.47 -2.10 3.91
N TYR A 179 25.25 -1.67 4.25
CA TYR A 179 24.70 -1.77 5.59
C TYR A 179 23.37 -2.56 5.57
N LEU A 180 23.48 -3.89 5.58
CA LEU A 180 22.37 -4.85 5.47
C LEU A 180 21.65 -5.10 6.81
N PHE A 181 21.33 -4.05 7.56
CA PHE A 181 20.56 -4.16 8.80
C PHE A 181 19.09 -3.74 8.59
N ASN A 182 18.26 -4.05 9.58
CA ASN A 182 16.85 -3.63 9.62
C ASN A 182 16.53 -3.01 10.99
N PRO A 183 15.38 -2.32 11.13
CA PRO A 183 15.02 -1.63 12.37
C PRO A 183 14.98 -2.54 13.60
N HIS A 184 14.54 -3.79 13.44
CA HIS A 184 14.45 -4.76 14.54
C HIS A 184 15.81 -5.20 15.06
N TYR A 185 16.86 -5.11 14.24
CA TYR A 185 18.19 -5.57 14.59
C TYR A 185 18.70 -4.94 15.88
N PHE A 186 18.50 -3.63 16.02
CA PHE A 186 18.96 -2.84 17.15
C PHE A 186 17.84 -2.52 18.16
N TYR A 187 16.62 -3.01 17.95
CA TYR A 187 15.47 -2.64 18.77
C TYR A 187 15.45 -3.44 20.08
N PHE A 188 15.32 -2.75 21.20
CA PHE A 188 15.07 -3.32 22.52
C PHE A 188 13.77 -2.74 23.08
N LYS A 189 12.88 -3.61 23.60
CA LYS A 189 11.56 -3.18 24.09
C LYS A 189 11.59 -2.37 25.39
N GLU A 190 12.58 -2.62 26.24
CA GLU A 190 12.66 -2.09 27.60
C GLU A 190 13.93 -1.23 27.71
N LEU A 191 13.85 0.02 27.23
CA LEU A 191 14.91 1.00 27.41
C LEU A 191 14.66 1.79 28.70
N GLU A 192 15.68 1.87 29.54
CA GLU A 192 15.66 2.61 30.81
C GLU A 192 16.47 3.91 30.69
N GLU A 193 16.12 4.95 31.47
CA GLU A 193 16.84 6.24 31.42
C GLU A 193 18.34 6.12 31.73
N ASN A 194 18.72 5.11 32.52
CA ASN A 194 20.09 4.83 32.96
C ASN A 194 20.82 3.78 32.09
N ASP A 195 20.29 3.46 30.90
CA ASP A 195 20.96 2.53 29.98
C ASP A 195 22.31 3.07 29.49
N SER A 196 23.26 2.15 29.27
CA SER A 196 24.62 2.47 28.82
C SER A 196 24.63 3.16 27.45
N LEU A 197 25.73 3.86 27.14
CA LEU A 197 25.90 4.52 25.84
C LEU A 197 25.66 3.58 24.65
N LEU A 198 26.06 2.30 24.78
CA LEU A 198 25.87 1.29 23.76
C LEU A 198 24.38 1.09 23.41
N PHE A 199 23.51 1.01 24.42
CA PHE A 199 22.06 0.89 24.21
C PHE A 199 21.47 2.15 23.57
N LYS A 200 21.94 3.35 23.97
CA LYS A 200 21.53 4.60 23.32
C LYS A 200 21.91 4.62 21.83
N MET A 201 23.12 4.16 21.50
CA MET A 201 23.56 4.02 20.11
C MET A 201 22.68 3.01 19.33
N PHE A 202 22.33 1.87 19.93
CA PHE A 202 21.42 0.91 19.30
C PHE A 202 20.02 1.49 19.08
N SER A 203 19.46 2.23 20.04
CA SER A 203 18.18 2.91 19.88
C SER A 203 18.19 3.93 18.73
N ARG A 204 19.27 4.71 18.63
CA ARG A 204 19.47 5.65 17.51
C ARG A 204 19.59 4.90 16.17
N LEU A 205 20.33 3.79 16.11
CA LEU A 205 20.40 2.96 14.91
C LEU A 205 19.03 2.41 14.52
N SER A 206 18.28 1.85 15.47
CA SER A 206 16.92 1.36 15.23
C SER A 206 16.02 2.46 14.66
N LEU A 207 16.09 3.67 15.23
CA LEU A 207 15.36 4.83 14.74
C LEU A 207 15.78 5.24 13.33
N ILE A 208 17.09 5.30 13.04
CA ILE A 208 17.59 5.58 11.68
C ILE A 208 17.05 4.57 10.69
N TYR A 209 17.05 3.28 11.03
CA TYR A 209 16.50 2.25 10.15
C TYR A 209 14.98 2.38 10.01
N CYS A 210 14.23 2.77 11.06
CA CYS A 210 12.82 3.13 10.91
C CYS A 210 12.64 4.25 9.87
N LEU A 211 13.44 5.30 9.96
CA LEU A 211 13.41 6.41 9.01
C LEU A 211 13.77 5.94 7.59
N ILE A 212 14.81 5.12 7.42
CA ILE A 212 15.19 4.52 6.14
C ILE A 212 14.03 3.73 5.52
N TYR A 213 13.29 2.97 6.32
CA TYR A 213 12.18 2.14 5.86
C TYR A 213 10.87 2.92 5.65
N ILE A 214 10.80 4.18 6.10
CA ILE A 214 9.62 5.05 5.98
C ILE A 214 9.83 6.15 4.94
N TYR A 215 11.01 6.74 4.82
CA TYR A 215 11.31 7.91 3.99
C TYR A 215 11.58 7.52 2.52
N ASP A 216 11.36 8.44 1.58
CA ASP A 216 11.51 8.18 0.14
C ASP A 216 12.95 7.90 -0.25
N THR A 217 13.90 8.67 0.28
CA THR A 217 15.32 8.45 0.04
C THR A 217 16.12 8.64 1.31
N SER A 218 17.15 7.82 1.47
CA SER A 218 18.07 7.87 2.60
C SER A 218 19.50 7.58 2.19
N GLU A 219 20.46 8.21 2.86
CA GLU A 219 21.89 8.04 2.65
C GLU A 219 22.64 8.27 3.97
N ILE A 220 23.58 7.39 4.29
CA ILE A 220 24.50 7.54 5.42
C ILE A 220 25.85 7.95 4.84
N LYS A 221 26.34 9.13 5.22
CA LYS A 221 27.67 9.65 4.86
C LYS A 221 28.48 9.90 6.12
N ASP A 222 29.34 8.94 6.44
CA ASP A 222 30.13 8.98 7.67
C ASP A 222 29.24 9.08 8.92
N ASP A 223 29.14 10.26 9.56
CA ASP A 223 28.27 10.51 10.72
C ASP A 223 26.95 11.26 10.38
N LEU A 224 26.77 11.63 9.10
CA LEU A 224 25.65 12.41 8.61
C LEU A 224 24.58 11.50 7.97
N ILE A 225 23.33 11.66 8.40
CA ILE A 225 22.17 10.97 7.82
C ILE A 225 21.40 11.97 6.96
N ILE A 226 21.32 11.70 5.67
CA ILE A 226 20.57 12.49 4.69
C ILE A 226 19.24 11.77 4.42
N LEU A 227 18.13 12.48 4.62
CA LEU A 227 16.78 11.93 4.52
C LEU A 227 15.90 12.83 3.65
N LYS A 228 15.02 12.22 2.86
CA LYS A 228 13.96 12.94 2.14
C LYS A 228 12.62 12.24 2.34
N ILE A 229 11.61 13.01 2.71
CA ILE A 229 10.23 12.54 2.81
C ILE A 229 9.29 13.44 2.03
N SER A 230 8.44 12.83 1.21
CA SER A 230 7.50 13.47 0.32
C SER A 230 6.10 12.94 0.59
N GLY A 231 5.21 13.84 0.99
CA GLY A 231 3.78 13.59 1.17
C GLY A 231 2.99 14.82 0.73
N ASN A 232 2.16 15.37 1.60
CA ASN A 232 1.50 16.67 1.36
C ASN A 232 2.52 17.82 1.24
N LYS A 233 3.66 17.66 1.91
CA LYS A 233 4.84 18.52 1.83
C LYS A 233 6.07 17.66 1.60
N THR A 234 7.13 18.26 1.10
CA THR A 234 8.44 17.59 0.97
C THR A 234 9.42 18.22 1.95
N PHE A 235 10.15 17.38 2.68
CA PHE A 235 11.23 17.79 3.56
C PHE A 235 12.51 17.03 3.23
N GLU A 236 13.62 17.74 3.35
CA GLU A 236 14.97 17.19 3.25
C GLU A 236 15.71 17.51 4.55
N TYR A 237 16.33 16.50 5.13
CA TYR A 237 17.06 16.61 6.39
C TYR A 237 18.49 16.12 6.22
N SER A 238 19.38 16.75 6.97
CA SER A 238 20.78 16.39 7.12
C SER A 238 21.10 16.45 8.60
N ILE A 239 21.15 15.29 9.25
CA ILE A 239 21.18 15.17 10.71
C ILE A 239 22.46 14.44 11.13
N GLN A 240 23.14 14.93 12.16
CA GLN A 240 24.28 14.22 12.75
C GLN A 240 23.77 13.06 13.61
N PHE A 241 24.44 11.91 13.56
CA PHE A 241 24.07 10.74 14.36
C PHE A 241 23.97 11.03 15.86
N LYS A 242 24.87 11.89 16.37
CA LYS A 242 24.91 12.28 17.77
C LYS A 242 23.70 13.11 18.23
N ASP A 243 23.05 13.81 17.29
CA ASP A 243 21.92 14.72 17.55
C ASP A 243 20.56 14.02 17.45
N ILE A 244 20.54 12.73 17.10
CA ILE A 244 19.30 11.94 17.02
C ILE A 244 18.78 11.67 18.44
N ASP A 245 17.56 12.13 18.70
CA ASP A 245 16.84 11.87 19.96
C ASP A 245 16.21 10.46 19.93
N GLU A 246 16.79 9.55 20.69
CA GLU A 246 16.29 8.18 20.85
C GLU A 246 14.84 8.10 21.37
N LYS A 247 14.31 9.16 22.01
CA LYS A 247 12.91 9.19 22.49
C LYS A 247 11.89 9.13 21.36
N LEU A 248 12.28 9.40 20.12
CA LEU A 248 11.41 9.29 18.95
C LEU A 248 11.21 7.84 18.49
N LEU A 249 12.07 6.91 18.93
CA LEU A 249 12.05 5.52 18.49
C LEU A 249 10.69 4.84 18.67
N PRO A 250 10.02 4.89 19.84
CA PRO A 250 8.75 4.18 20.04
C PRO A 250 7.68 4.55 19.01
N THR A 251 7.53 5.85 18.73
CA THR A 251 6.53 6.36 17.79
C THR A 251 6.85 5.97 16.35
N TYR A 252 8.09 6.13 15.91
CA TYR A 252 8.49 5.71 14.56
C TYR A 252 8.45 4.19 14.37
N PHE A 253 8.81 3.43 15.40
CA PHE A 253 8.76 1.97 15.37
C PHE A 253 7.32 1.45 15.29
N GLN A 254 6.37 2.05 16.03
CA GLN A 254 4.95 1.73 15.90
C GLN A 254 4.41 2.02 14.49
N ILE A 255 4.81 3.13 13.89
CA ILE A 255 4.45 3.48 12.51
C ILE A 255 5.01 2.43 11.53
N LEU A 256 6.29 2.07 11.68
CA LEU A 256 6.94 1.04 10.87
C LEU A 256 6.18 -0.30 10.96
N GLU A 257 5.94 -0.80 12.18
CA GLU A 257 5.21 -2.05 12.43
C GLU A 257 3.85 -2.04 11.73
N TRP A 258 3.13 -0.92 11.81
CA TRP A 258 1.83 -0.80 11.16
C TRP A 258 1.93 -0.79 9.63
N ILE A 259 2.90 -0.08 9.04
CA ILE A 259 3.12 -0.04 7.58
C ILE A 259 3.41 -1.45 7.05
N TYR A 260 4.31 -2.18 7.72
CA TYR A 260 4.80 -3.48 7.26
C TYR A 260 3.98 -4.68 7.74
N SER A 261 2.92 -4.46 8.53
CA SER A 261 2.02 -5.51 9.03
C SER A 261 1.27 -6.30 7.94
N GLU A 262 1.10 -5.74 6.74
CA GLU A 262 0.38 -6.39 5.62
C GLU A 262 1.17 -6.23 4.31
N GLN A 263 1.83 -7.30 3.86
CA GLN A 263 2.74 -7.26 2.70
C GLN A 263 2.10 -6.68 1.43
N THR A 264 0.83 -6.97 1.16
CA THR A 264 0.14 -6.51 -0.05
C THR A 264 -0.28 -5.04 0.00
N LYS A 265 -0.16 -4.37 1.15
CA LYS A 265 -0.60 -2.98 1.37
C LYS A 265 0.51 -2.06 1.85
N ILE A 266 1.76 -2.53 1.89
CA ILE A 266 2.91 -1.72 2.32
C ILE A 266 2.94 -0.39 1.54
N GLU A 267 2.78 -0.46 0.23
CA GLU A 267 2.88 0.68 -0.68
C GLU A 267 1.77 1.74 -0.46
N ASP A 268 0.56 1.30 -0.13
CA ASP A 268 -0.55 2.20 0.21
C ASP A 268 -0.38 2.78 1.63
N LYS A 269 0.00 1.94 2.60
CA LYS A 269 0.17 2.35 4.00
C LYS A 269 1.33 3.32 4.18
N ILE A 270 2.46 3.10 3.50
CA ILE A 270 3.62 4.01 3.56
C ILE A 270 3.28 5.36 2.95
N SER A 271 2.59 5.39 1.81
CA SER A 271 2.13 6.62 1.16
C SER A 271 1.21 7.43 2.07
N LEU A 272 0.25 6.76 2.71
CA LEU A 272 -0.66 7.38 3.66
C LEU A 272 0.11 7.90 4.89
N ALA A 273 1.01 7.09 5.46
CA ALA A 273 1.81 7.48 6.60
C ALA A 273 2.67 8.71 6.28
N ARG A 274 3.36 8.77 5.13
CA ARG A 274 4.15 9.94 4.69
C ARG A 274 3.30 11.20 4.60
N ASN A 275 2.10 11.12 4.04
CA ASN A 275 1.18 12.28 3.95
C ASN A 275 0.81 12.83 5.32
N ILE A 276 0.55 11.94 6.29
CA ILE A 276 0.24 12.37 7.65
C ILE A 276 1.50 12.88 8.34
N ILE A 277 2.60 12.14 8.36
CA ILE A 277 3.87 12.53 8.99
C ILE A 277 4.32 13.91 8.50
N THR A 278 4.33 14.15 7.18
CA THR A 278 4.73 15.44 6.58
C THR A 278 3.81 16.61 6.94
N SER A 279 2.60 16.34 7.43
CA SER A 279 1.71 17.38 7.95
C SER A 279 2.09 17.84 9.37
N TYR A 280 2.81 17.01 10.13
CA TYR A 280 3.26 17.29 11.49
C TYR A 280 4.75 17.66 11.59
N LEU A 281 5.55 17.32 10.57
CA LEU A 281 6.97 17.68 10.50
C LEU A 281 7.18 19.19 10.32
N LYS A 282 8.36 19.66 10.74
CA LYS A 282 8.84 21.04 10.61
C LYS A 282 10.19 21.07 9.92
N GLU A 283 10.55 22.21 9.33
CA GLU A 283 11.88 22.40 8.75
C GLU A 283 12.97 22.13 9.79
N GLY A 284 13.97 21.33 9.40
CA GLY A 284 15.14 21.01 10.23
C GLY A 284 14.91 20.03 11.38
N SER A 285 13.70 19.48 11.60
CA SER A 285 13.43 18.53 12.69
C SER A 285 12.58 17.35 12.25
N ILE A 286 13.05 16.15 12.56
CA ILE A 286 12.32 14.88 12.37
C ILE A 286 11.39 14.54 13.54
N THR A 287 11.26 15.43 14.52
CA THR A 287 10.44 15.21 15.72
C THR A 287 8.96 15.13 15.34
N ILE A 288 8.32 14.06 15.78
CA ILE A 288 6.87 13.87 15.70
C ILE A 288 6.31 13.56 17.09
N GLY A 289 5.09 14.01 17.36
CA GLY A 289 4.41 13.69 18.63
C GLY A 289 3.70 12.33 18.58
N ASP A 290 3.41 11.78 19.75
CA ASP A 290 2.78 10.45 19.90
C ASP A 290 1.39 10.36 19.23
N SER A 291 0.71 11.50 19.08
CA SER A 291 -0.59 11.59 18.40
C SER A 291 -0.53 11.35 16.89
N VAL A 292 0.66 11.37 16.27
CA VAL A 292 0.82 11.15 14.83
C VAL A 292 0.42 9.73 14.45
N PHE A 293 0.76 8.73 15.27
CA PHE A 293 0.35 7.35 15.01
C PHE A 293 -1.18 7.19 15.01
N SER A 294 -1.86 7.74 16.02
CA SER A 294 -3.34 7.78 16.06
C SER A 294 -3.95 8.50 14.85
N SER A 295 -3.30 9.55 14.37
CA SER A 295 -3.73 10.31 13.18
C SER A 295 -3.58 9.49 11.90
N ILE A 296 -2.53 8.68 11.78
CA ILE A 296 -2.34 7.71 10.69
C ILE A 296 -3.46 6.67 10.71
N LEU A 297 -3.75 6.06 11.86
CA LEU A 297 -4.81 5.06 12.00
C LEU A 297 -6.19 5.64 11.62
N SER A 298 -6.52 6.83 12.12
CA SER A 298 -7.77 7.52 11.78
C SER A 298 -7.85 7.84 10.28
N SER A 299 -6.76 8.35 9.70
CA SER A 299 -6.69 8.67 8.27
C SER A 299 -6.85 7.44 7.39
N ASN A 300 -6.29 6.30 7.79
CA ASN A 300 -6.51 5.02 7.10
C ASN A 300 -7.98 4.58 7.16
N GLN A 301 -8.66 4.74 8.30
CA GLN A 301 -10.08 4.45 8.39
C GLN A 301 -10.91 5.36 7.48
N ILE A 302 -10.59 6.65 7.40
CA ILE A 302 -11.23 7.61 6.50
C ILE A 302 -10.98 7.21 5.03
N TYR A 303 -9.75 6.86 4.68
CA TYR A 303 -9.36 6.41 3.34
C TYR A 303 -10.16 5.18 2.91
N ILE A 304 -10.22 4.15 3.76
CA ILE A 304 -10.99 2.92 3.50
C ILE A 304 -12.49 3.25 3.33
N LYS A 305 -13.08 4.01 4.25
CA LYS A 305 -14.50 4.42 4.17
C LYS A 305 -14.79 5.23 2.91
N GLY A 306 -13.90 6.16 2.56
CA GLY A 306 -14.00 6.97 1.34
C GLY A 306 -13.95 6.12 0.07
N ASN A 307 -13.07 5.12 0.01
CA ASN A 307 -13.01 4.19 -1.13
C ASN A 307 -14.26 3.32 -1.25
N ILE A 308 -14.81 2.84 -0.12
CA ILE A 308 -16.09 2.12 -0.11
C ILE A 308 -17.24 3.02 -0.62
N SER A 309 -17.29 4.29 -0.18
CA SER A 309 -18.27 5.26 -0.68
C SER A 309 -18.16 5.45 -2.19
N LYS A 310 -16.95 5.67 -2.71
CA LYS A 310 -16.70 5.82 -4.15
C LYS A 310 -17.12 4.58 -4.94
N TYR A 311 -16.92 3.39 -4.40
CA TYR A 311 -17.41 2.15 -5.02
C TYR A 311 -18.94 2.16 -5.14
N PHE A 312 -19.66 2.46 -4.06
CA PHE A 312 -21.13 2.54 -4.10
C PHE A 312 -21.65 3.66 -5.00
N GLU A 313 -21.00 4.83 -5.01
CA GLU A 313 -21.32 5.90 -5.94
C GLU A 313 -21.13 5.47 -7.40
N THR A 314 -20.05 4.74 -7.70
CA THR A 314 -19.80 4.20 -9.04
C THR A 314 -20.85 3.18 -9.44
N LYS A 315 -21.19 2.25 -8.53
CA LYS A 315 -22.28 1.29 -8.71
C LYS A 315 -23.61 2.00 -9.01
N ASN A 316 -23.99 2.99 -8.21
CA ASN A 316 -25.24 3.71 -8.40
C ASN A 316 -25.26 4.48 -9.72
N LYS A 317 -24.14 5.08 -10.14
CA LYS A 317 -24.02 5.75 -11.45
C LYS A 317 -24.18 4.77 -12.62
N ILE A 318 -23.73 3.52 -12.50
CA ILE A 318 -23.96 2.49 -13.52
C ILE A 318 -25.46 2.24 -13.65
N ILE A 319 -26.14 1.96 -12.53
CA ILE A 319 -27.58 1.70 -12.48
C ILE A 319 -28.35 2.90 -13.06
N GLU A 320 -28.03 4.12 -12.61
CA GLU A 320 -28.66 5.35 -13.10
C GLU A 320 -28.48 5.54 -14.62
N GLN A 321 -27.30 5.24 -15.18
CA GLN A 321 -27.09 5.34 -16.63
C GLN A 321 -27.86 4.28 -17.42
N VAL A 322 -28.03 3.08 -16.87
CA VAL A 322 -28.84 2.01 -17.47
C VAL A 322 -30.32 2.39 -17.41
N GLU A 323 -30.84 2.80 -16.26
CA GLU A 323 -32.21 3.30 -16.10
C GLU A 323 -32.51 4.46 -17.05
N ASN A 324 -31.60 5.44 -17.14
CA ASN A 324 -31.72 6.54 -18.09
C ASN A 324 -31.73 6.08 -19.57
N THR A 325 -31.07 4.97 -19.86
CA THR A 325 -31.06 4.37 -21.21
C THR A 325 -32.39 3.69 -21.50
N VAL A 326 -32.97 2.95 -20.53
CA VAL A 326 -34.29 2.32 -20.62
C VAL A 326 -35.40 3.39 -20.74
N ASN A 327 -35.39 4.40 -19.86
CA ASN A 327 -36.40 5.46 -19.83
C ASN A 327 -36.52 6.22 -21.16
N LYS A 328 -35.41 6.45 -21.87
CA LYS A 328 -35.45 7.09 -23.20
C LYS A 328 -36.17 6.27 -24.25
N VAL A 329 -36.12 4.94 -24.16
CA VAL A 329 -36.87 4.07 -25.08
C VAL A 329 -38.33 3.98 -24.68
N ASN A 330 -38.66 3.96 -23.40
CA ASN A 330 -40.04 4.08 -22.94
C ASN A 330 -40.69 5.39 -23.44
N GLN A 331 -39.98 6.52 -23.42
CA GLN A 331 -40.45 7.77 -24.03
C GLN A 331 -40.67 7.65 -25.55
N SER A 332 -39.85 6.87 -26.24
CA SER A 332 -40.00 6.61 -27.69
C SER A 332 -41.23 5.73 -27.97
N LEU A 333 -41.50 4.75 -27.09
CA LEU A 333 -42.72 3.94 -27.13
C LEU A 333 -43.98 4.79 -26.90
N ASP A 334 -43.96 5.69 -25.91
CA ASP A 334 -45.06 6.62 -25.66
C ASP A 334 -45.30 7.54 -26.86
N THR A 335 -44.24 7.98 -27.52
CA THR A 335 -44.32 8.77 -28.77
C THR A 335 -44.98 7.95 -29.89
N PHE A 336 -44.64 6.66 -30.03
CA PHE A 336 -45.28 5.76 -30.98
C PHE A 336 -46.78 5.60 -30.71
N PHE A 337 -47.17 5.39 -29.45
CA PHE A 337 -48.57 5.32 -29.04
C PHE A 337 -49.32 6.64 -29.28
N ASN A 338 -48.70 7.79 -29.00
CA ASN A 338 -49.28 9.10 -29.28
C ASN A 338 -49.47 9.34 -30.78
N ASN A 339 -48.55 8.86 -31.62
CA ASN A 339 -48.70 8.91 -33.08
C ASN A 339 -49.89 8.08 -33.55
N PHE A 340 -50.10 6.89 -32.96
CA PHE A 340 -51.30 6.09 -33.20
C PHE A 340 -52.58 6.85 -32.84
N GLN A 341 -52.66 7.45 -31.64
CA GLN A 341 -53.84 8.24 -31.23
C GLN A 341 -54.11 9.41 -32.17
N LYS A 342 -53.07 10.17 -32.54
CA LYS A 342 -53.19 11.27 -33.52
C LYS A 342 -53.76 10.76 -34.84
N SER A 343 -53.32 9.59 -35.29
CA SER A 343 -53.87 8.99 -36.50
C SER A 343 -55.35 8.67 -36.38
N ILE A 344 -55.82 8.15 -35.24
CA ILE A 344 -57.26 7.92 -35.01
C ILE A 344 -58.04 9.23 -35.04
N PHE A 345 -57.53 10.28 -34.38
CA PHE A 345 -58.20 11.57 -34.34
C PHE A 345 -58.38 12.18 -35.74
N VAL A 346 -57.38 12.04 -36.64
CA VAL A 346 -57.52 12.49 -38.04
C VAL A 346 -58.72 11.83 -38.71
N PHE A 347 -58.93 10.52 -38.52
CA PHE A 347 -60.09 9.83 -39.06
C PHE A 347 -61.39 10.32 -38.41
N ILE A 348 -61.47 10.37 -37.09
CA ILE A 348 -62.68 10.85 -36.38
C ILE A 348 -63.07 12.26 -36.86
N SER A 349 -62.10 13.17 -36.95
CA SER A 349 -62.33 14.54 -37.45
C SER A 349 -62.80 14.55 -38.90
N PHE A 350 -62.23 13.71 -39.77
CA PHE A 350 -62.65 13.59 -41.16
C PHE A 350 -64.10 13.08 -41.27
N PHE A 351 -64.42 11.95 -40.62
CA PHE A 351 -65.76 11.38 -40.60
C PHE A 351 -66.81 12.36 -40.06
N LEU A 352 -66.51 13.05 -38.95
CA LEU A 352 -67.40 14.05 -38.36
C LEU A 352 -67.64 15.22 -39.32
N THR A 353 -66.60 15.70 -40.00
CA THR A 353 -66.70 16.82 -40.95
C THR A 353 -67.60 16.47 -42.13
N VAL A 354 -67.41 15.27 -42.72
CA VAL A 354 -68.25 14.81 -43.84
C VAL A 354 -69.71 14.62 -43.39
N PHE A 355 -69.91 14.05 -42.20
CA PHE A 355 -71.24 13.86 -41.64
C PHE A 355 -71.99 15.19 -41.40
N ILE A 356 -71.31 16.18 -40.79
CA ILE A 356 -71.89 17.52 -40.55
C ILE A 356 -72.23 18.22 -41.87
N TYR A 357 -71.32 18.19 -42.84
CA TYR A 357 -71.55 18.77 -44.17
C TYR A 357 -72.81 18.21 -44.82
N LYS A 358 -73.02 16.89 -44.68
CA LYS A 358 -74.18 16.22 -45.26
C LYS A 358 -75.50 16.60 -44.59
N ILE A 359 -75.52 16.70 -43.25
CA ILE A 359 -76.70 17.16 -42.48
C ILE A 359 -77.11 18.58 -42.91
N ILE A 360 -76.14 19.50 -43.01
CA ILE A 360 -76.40 20.90 -43.36
C ILE A 360 -77.03 21.01 -44.77
N ASN A 361 -76.56 20.19 -45.71
CA ASN A 361 -77.01 20.21 -47.10
C ASN A 361 -78.29 19.39 -47.37
N LYS A 362 -78.95 18.85 -46.33
CA LYS A 362 -80.21 18.08 -46.44
C LYS A 362 -80.17 16.92 -47.45
N ALA A 363 -79.02 16.28 -47.65
CA ALA A 363 -78.89 15.13 -48.54
C ALA A 363 -79.37 13.83 -47.87
N GLU A 364 -79.93 12.88 -48.65
CA GLU A 364 -80.40 11.57 -48.18
C GLU A 364 -79.31 10.84 -47.41
N VAL A 365 -79.60 10.35 -46.19
CA VAL A 365 -78.57 9.94 -45.21
C VAL A 365 -77.93 8.59 -45.53
N ASP A 366 -78.56 7.73 -46.33
CA ASP A 366 -78.19 6.33 -46.54
C ASP A 366 -76.78 6.12 -47.13
N LYS A 367 -76.19 7.18 -47.69
CA LYS A 367 -75.08 7.13 -48.61
C LYS A 367 -74.06 8.26 -48.40
N ILE A 368 -73.38 8.24 -47.24
CA ILE A 368 -72.71 9.40 -46.60
C ILE A 368 -71.54 9.96 -47.41
N PHE A 369 -70.79 9.11 -48.10
CA PHE A 369 -69.60 9.51 -48.85
C PHE A 369 -69.85 9.51 -50.37
N ASN A 370 -69.62 10.66 -51.01
CA ASN A 370 -69.63 10.79 -52.47
C ASN A 370 -68.26 10.40 -53.05
N GLN A 371 -68.10 10.43 -54.38
CA GLN A 371 -66.85 10.06 -55.05
C GLN A 371 -65.65 10.87 -54.54
N GLU A 372 -65.80 12.20 -54.42
CA GLU A 372 -64.72 13.09 -54.00
C GLU A 372 -64.28 12.82 -52.56
N THR A 373 -65.22 12.69 -51.62
CA THR A 373 -64.91 12.41 -50.21
C THR A 373 -64.40 10.98 -50.01
N SER A 374 -64.83 10.01 -50.82
CA SER A 374 -64.32 8.64 -50.78
C SER A 374 -62.85 8.56 -51.22
N ILE A 375 -62.47 9.29 -52.28
CA ILE A 375 -61.08 9.37 -52.75
C ILE A 375 -60.20 10.02 -51.68
N ILE A 376 -60.66 11.11 -51.05
CA ILE A 376 -59.93 11.77 -49.96
C ILE A 376 -59.76 10.82 -48.77
N GLY A 377 -60.80 10.07 -48.38
CA GLY A 377 -60.74 9.11 -47.29
C GLY A 377 -59.77 7.95 -47.56
N LEU A 378 -59.72 7.42 -48.79
CA LEU A 378 -58.69 6.46 -49.22
C LEU A 378 -57.28 7.07 -49.14
N GLY A 379 -57.12 8.34 -49.55
CA GLY A 379 -55.87 9.07 -49.42
C GLY A 379 -55.40 9.20 -47.96
N LEU A 380 -56.31 9.47 -47.02
CA LEU A 380 -56.01 9.53 -45.58
C LEU A 380 -55.64 8.16 -45.01
N LEU A 381 -56.27 7.08 -45.45
CA LEU A 381 -55.89 5.70 -45.08
C LEU A 381 -54.47 5.38 -45.53
N MET A 382 -54.11 5.70 -46.77
CA MET A 382 -52.75 5.51 -47.29
C MET A 382 -51.73 6.37 -46.52
N LEU A 383 -52.05 7.64 -46.25
CA LEU A 383 -51.17 8.52 -45.48
C LEU A 383 -50.94 8.00 -44.06
N SER A 384 -51.98 7.50 -43.40
CA SER A 384 -51.87 6.89 -42.07
C SER A 384 -51.01 5.63 -42.08
N LEU A 385 -51.14 4.79 -43.11
CA LEU A 385 -50.30 3.60 -43.28
C LEU A 385 -48.82 4.00 -43.42
N PHE A 386 -48.51 5.02 -44.22
CA PHE A 386 -47.15 5.57 -44.29
C PHE A 386 -46.68 6.14 -42.95
N PHE A 387 -47.55 6.86 -42.24
CA PHE A 387 -47.21 7.43 -40.93
C PHE A 387 -46.92 6.35 -39.86
N MET A 388 -47.66 5.24 -39.88
CA MET A 388 -47.42 4.06 -39.05
C MET A 388 -46.06 3.43 -39.38
N ILE A 389 -45.77 3.19 -40.66
CA ILE A 389 -44.49 2.62 -41.10
C ILE A 389 -43.33 3.51 -40.65
N PHE A 390 -43.42 4.82 -40.88
CA PHE A 390 -42.39 5.77 -40.48
C PHE A 390 -42.19 5.80 -38.96
N SER A 391 -43.27 5.83 -38.19
CA SER A 391 -43.22 5.78 -36.72
C SER A 391 -42.58 4.50 -36.20
N ARG A 392 -42.84 3.36 -36.86
CA ARG A 392 -42.23 2.06 -36.52
C ARG A 392 -40.74 2.03 -36.83
N ILE A 393 -40.31 2.64 -37.94
CA ILE A 393 -38.89 2.75 -38.30
C ILE A 393 -38.14 3.56 -37.24
N ILE A 394 -38.65 4.73 -36.85
CA ILE A 394 -38.02 5.57 -35.83
C ILE A 394 -37.87 4.82 -34.51
N LEU A 395 -38.94 4.17 -34.04
CA LEU A 395 -38.88 3.40 -32.79
C LEU A 395 -37.83 2.29 -32.83
N ASN A 396 -37.69 1.60 -33.98
CA ASN A 396 -36.68 0.56 -34.14
C ASN A 396 -35.25 1.14 -34.16
N LEU A 397 -35.04 2.31 -34.75
CA LEU A 397 -33.76 3.02 -34.69
C LEU A 397 -33.39 3.39 -33.25
N ASP A 398 -34.34 3.91 -32.47
CA ASP A 398 -34.12 4.26 -31.07
C ASP A 398 -33.84 3.04 -30.19
N LYS A 399 -34.54 1.92 -30.43
CA LYS A 399 -34.26 0.62 -29.79
C LYS A 399 -32.84 0.13 -30.10
N ASN A 400 -32.41 0.18 -31.36
CA ASN A 400 -31.05 -0.22 -31.74
C ASN A 400 -29.99 0.69 -31.08
N ARG A 401 -30.29 1.98 -31.00
CA ARG A 401 -29.43 2.96 -30.32
C ARG A 401 -29.32 2.69 -28.82
N MET A 402 -30.39 2.23 -28.17
CA MET A 402 -30.39 1.81 -26.77
C MET A 402 -29.45 0.64 -26.53
N LYS A 403 -29.52 -0.42 -27.34
CA LYS A 403 -28.58 -1.53 -27.26
C LYS A 403 -27.13 -1.07 -27.34
N SER A 404 -26.82 -0.23 -28.33
CA SER A 404 -25.47 0.34 -28.45
C SER A 404 -25.07 1.19 -27.23
N ARG A 405 -26.00 1.94 -26.64
CA ARG A 405 -25.72 2.75 -25.44
C ARG A 405 -25.48 1.89 -24.21
N TYR A 406 -26.27 0.83 -24.01
CA TYR A 406 -26.10 -0.11 -22.91
C TYR A 406 -24.70 -0.74 -22.94
N GLU A 407 -24.30 -1.31 -24.08
CA GLU A 407 -22.96 -1.88 -24.26
C GLU A 407 -21.85 -0.86 -24.01
N LYS A 408 -22.01 0.38 -24.47
CA LYS A 408 -21.04 1.46 -24.22
C LYS A 408 -20.98 1.88 -22.75
N VAL A 409 -22.09 1.82 -22.01
CA VAL A 409 -22.07 2.05 -20.55
C VAL A 409 -21.27 0.93 -19.90
N LYS A 410 -21.66 -0.33 -20.14
CA LYS A 410 -20.98 -1.52 -19.61
C LYS A 410 -19.47 -1.50 -19.86
N ASN A 411 -19.07 -1.25 -21.11
CA ASN A 411 -17.66 -1.24 -21.49
C ASN A 411 -16.84 -0.12 -20.83
N ARG A 412 -17.40 1.08 -20.65
CA ARG A 412 -16.69 2.19 -20.00
C ARG A 412 -16.37 1.92 -18.53
N TYR A 413 -17.16 1.08 -17.86
CA TYR A 413 -16.94 0.78 -16.46
C TYR A 413 -15.94 -0.37 -16.24
N TYR A 414 -15.64 -1.19 -17.25
CA TYR A 414 -14.57 -2.21 -17.16
C TYR A 414 -13.18 -1.59 -16.98
N ASP A 415 -12.99 -0.31 -17.33
CA ASP A 415 -11.73 0.41 -17.09
C ASP A 415 -11.54 0.80 -15.60
N VAL A 416 -12.61 0.74 -14.80
CA VAL A 416 -12.63 1.24 -13.41
C VAL A 416 -12.94 0.12 -12.41
N LEU A 417 -13.75 -0.86 -12.79
CA LEU A 417 -14.17 -1.99 -11.96
C LEU A 417 -13.77 -3.31 -12.61
N ILE A 418 -13.54 -4.32 -11.78
CA ILE A 418 -13.30 -5.68 -12.24
C ILE A 418 -14.55 -6.25 -12.91
N LYS A 419 -14.35 -7.21 -13.82
CA LYS A 419 -15.40 -7.71 -14.70
C LYS A 419 -16.57 -8.33 -13.91
N GLU A 420 -16.23 -9.08 -12.87
CA GLU A 420 -17.15 -9.82 -12.00
C GLU A 420 -18.09 -8.86 -11.25
N ASP A 421 -17.58 -7.70 -10.83
CA ASP A 421 -18.40 -6.70 -10.15
C ASP A 421 -19.43 -6.09 -11.10
N ILE A 422 -19.05 -5.82 -12.35
CA ILE A 422 -19.98 -5.25 -13.34
C ILE A 422 -21.07 -6.25 -13.70
N GLU A 423 -20.72 -7.52 -13.93
CA GLU A 423 -21.68 -8.59 -14.20
C GLU A 423 -22.67 -8.74 -13.04
N LYS A 424 -22.19 -8.66 -11.80
CA LYS A 424 -23.04 -8.67 -10.61
C LYS A 424 -23.92 -7.42 -10.47
N ILE A 425 -23.38 -6.24 -10.74
CA ILE A 425 -24.13 -4.96 -10.66
C ILE A 425 -25.27 -4.94 -11.69
N LEU A 426 -25.02 -5.48 -12.88
CA LEU A 426 -25.99 -5.54 -13.98
C LEU A 426 -26.84 -6.82 -13.99
N ASN A 427 -26.71 -7.66 -12.96
CA ASN A 427 -27.38 -8.95 -12.85
C ASN A 427 -27.30 -9.79 -14.15
N ASN A 428 -26.09 -9.93 -14.70
CA ASN A 428 -25.82 -10.63 -15.97
C ASN A 428 -26.70 -10.15 -17.14
N ASP A 429 -26.98 -8.85 -17.19
CA ASP A 429 -27.80 -8.17 -18.19
C ASP A 429 -29.30 -8.55 -18.17
N GLU A 430 -29.75 -9.33 -17.17
CA GLU A 430 -31.12 -9.85 -17.07
C GLU A 430 -32.18 -8.73 -17.08
N GLU A 431 -31.99 -7.68 -16.29
CA GLU A 431 -32.91 -6.55 -16.21
C GLU A 431 -33.03 -5.84 -17.57
N TYR A 432 -31.91 -5.61 -18.24
CA TYR A 432 -31.89 -4.99 -19.57
C TYR A 432 -32.61 -5.85 -20.62
N ILE A 433 -32.36 -7.15 -20.62
CA ILE A 433 -33.01 -8.10 -21.55
C ILE A 433 -34.52 -8.11 -21.32
N SER A 434 -34.94 -8.16 -20.05
CA SER A 434 -36.37 -8.17 -19.68
C SER A 434 -37.11 -6.92 -20.16
N GLU A 435 -36.48 -5.74 -20.05
CA GLU A 435 -37.03 -4.47 -20.54
C GLU A 435 -37.15 -4.44 -22.06
N ILE A 436 -36.14 -4.97 -22.77
CA ILE A 436 -36.18 -5.08 -24.24
C ILE A 436 -37.31 -6.01 -24.70
N ASP A 437 -37.54 -7.12 -24.01
CA ASP A 437 -38.61 -8.06 -24.34
C ASP A 437 -40.00 -7.49 -24.03
N TYR A 438 -40.13 -6.78 -22.91
CA TYR A 438 -41.33 -6.02 -22.57
C TYR A 438 -41.67 -4.98 -23.65
N LEU A 439 -40.67 -4.20 -24.10
CA LEU A 439 -40.81 -3.25 -25.19
C LEU A 439 -41.27 -3.91 -26.49
N ASN A 440 -40.66 -5.03 -26.88
CA ASN A 440 -41.02 -5.75 -28.11
C ASN A 440 -42.47 -6.19 -28.11
N THR A 441 -42.92 -6.71 -26.96
CA THR A 441 -44.31 -7.13 -26.77
C THR A 441 -45.26 -5.96 -26.99
N ARG A 442 -45.02 -4.81 -26.35
CA ARG A 442 -45.89 -3.62 -26.50
C ARG A 442 -45.91 -3.05 -27.91
N VAL A 443 -44.77 -3.05 -28.60
CA VAL A 443 -44.70 -2.60 -30.00
C VAL A 443 -45.58 -3.46 -30.90
N LEU A 444 -45.58 -4.78 -30.71
CA LEU A 444 -46.45 -5.69 -31.46
C LEU A 444 -47.93 -5.40 -31.19
N TRP A 445 -48.32 -5.27 -29.92
CA TRP A 445 -49.69 -4.94 -29.54
C TRP A 445 -50.17 -3.61 -30.13
N TYR A 446 -49.39 -2.54 -30.01
CA TYR A 446 -49.77 -1.23 -30.57
C TYR A 446 -49.81 -1.22 -32.09
N THR A 447 -48.91 -1.94 -32.76
CA THR A 447 -48.96 -2.10 -34.21
C THR A 447 -50.21 -2.87 -34.63
N ALA A 448 -50.54 -3.97 -33.95
CA ALA A 448 -51.74 -4.76 -34.24
C ALA A 448 -53.02 -3.94 -34.03
N LEU A 449 -53.10 -3.15 -32.95
CA LEU A 449 -54.20 -2.22 -32.71
C LEU A 449 -54.32 -1.18 -33.83
N TRP A 450 -53.20 -0.58 -34.27
CA TRP A 450 -53.20 0.41 -35.35
C TRP A 450 -53.65 -0.20 -36.68
N VAL A 451 -53.19 -1.39 -37.04
CA VAL A 451 -53.65 -2.07 -38.25
C VAL A 451 -55.14 -2.39 -38.17
N THR A 452 -55.62 -2.86 -37.01
CA THR A 452 -57.03 -3.18 -36.79
C THR A 452 -57.92 -1.95 -36.93
N THR A 453 -57.50 -0.79 -36.40
CA THR A 453 -58.28 0.46 -36.57
C THR A 453 -58.29 0.94 -38.02
N LEU A 454 -57.22 0.77 -38.78
CA LEU A 454 -57.19 1.09 -40.20
C LEU A 454 -58.14 0.20 -41.01
N ILE A 455 -58.16 -1.10 -40.72
CA ILE A 455 -59.11 -2.03 -41.36
C ILE A 455 -60.54 -1.63 -41.02
N LEU A 456 -60.82 -1.28 -39.75
CA LEU A 456 -62.15 -0.83 -39.33
C LEU A 456 -62.58 0.44 -40.09
N PHE A 457 -61.73 1.46 -40.16
CA PHE A 457 -62.03 2.69 -40.91
C PHE A 457 -62.19 2.44 -42.41
N MET A 458 -61.41 1.51 -42.97
CA MET A 458 -61.57 1.06 -44.35
C MET A 458 -62.96 0.44 -44.56
N VAL A 459 -63.36 -0.54 -43.74
CA VAL A 459 -64.69 -1.17 -43.85
C VAL A 459 -65.83 -0.14 -43.72
N ILE A 460 -65.74 0.78 -42.75
CA ILE A 460 -66.74 1.85 -42.58
C ILE A 460 -66.82 2.72 -43.84
N LEU A 461 -65.67 3.09 -44.42
CA LEU A 461 -65.61 3.89 -45.64
C LEU A 461 -66.24 3.16 -46.84
N PHE A 462 -65.99 1.85 -47.00
CA PHE A 462 -66.61 1.05 -48.06
C PHE A 462 -68.13 0.90 -47.90
N LEU A 463 -68.62 0.68 -46.67
CA LEU A 463 -70.06 0.54 -46.41
C LEU A 463 -70.82 1.87 -46.59
N ALA A 464 -70.19 3.00 -46.25
CA ALA A 464 -70.83 4.30 -46.26
C ALA A 464 -70.67 5.08 -47.59
N SER A 465 -69.96 4.51 -48.57
CA SER A 465 -69.64 5.16 -49.85
C SER A 465 -70.53 4.69 -51.00
N ASP A 466 -70.92 5.64 -51.84
CA ASP A 466 -71.76 5.41 -53.03
C ASP A 466 -70.93 4.92 -54.21
N TYR A 467 -69.63 5.22 -54.16
CA TYR A 467 -68.67 5.01 -55.23
C TYR A 467 -67.93 3.68 -55.06
N LEU A 468 -67.69 3.27 -53.81
CA LEU A 468 -66.95 2.06 -53.46
C LEU A 468 -67.92 0.91 -53.14
N ASP A 469 -68.85 0.63 -54.04
CA ASP A 469 -69.86 -0.40 -53.84
C ASP A 469 -69.23 -1.80 -53.90
N VAL A 470 -69.23 -2.52 -52.77
CA VAL A 470 -68.57 -3.83 -52.59
C VAL A 470 -69.07 -4.88 -53.60
N ASN A 471 -70.32 -4.75 -54.06
CA ASN A 471 -70.94 -5.64 -55.05
C ASN A 471 -70.34 -5.50 -56.47
N SER A 472 -69.79 -4.33 -56.82
CA SER A 472 -69.19 -4.10 -58.14
C SER A 472 -67.82 -4.77 -58.28
N ILE A 473 -67.06 -4.88 -57.19
CA ILE A 473 -65.71 -5.48 -57.18
C ILE A 473 -65.80 -7.01 -57.19
N LEU A 474 -66.72 -7.61 -56.42
CA LEU A 474 -66.94 -9.08 -56.39
C LEU A 474 -67.55 -9.65 -57.68
N CYS A 475 -68.31 -8.86 -58.45
CA CYS A 475 -68.81 -9.32 -59.76
C CYS A 475 -67.74 -9.30 -60.87
N SER A 476 -66.74 -8.42 -60.78
CA SER A 476 -65.68 -8.30 -61.79
C SER A 476 -64.70 -9.48 -61.81
N SER A 477 -64.56 -10.22 -60.70
CA SER A 477 -63.70 -11.41 -60.63
C SER A 477 -64.33 -12.66 -61.24
N ASN A 478 -65.67 -12.71 -61.39
CA ASN A 478 -66.39 -13.88 -61.93
C ASN A 478 -66.64 -13.84 -63.45
N GLN A 479 -66.31 -12.74 -64.15
CA GLN A 479 -66.55 -12.62 -65.60
C GLN A 479 -65.36 -13.06 -66.48
N ASN A 480 -64.19 -13.38 -65.91
CA ASN A 480 -62.99 -13.72 -66.68
C ASN A 480 -62.81 -15.21 -67.05
N GLU A 481 -63.77 -16.09 -66.74
CA GLU A 481 -63.65 -17.55 -67.04
C GLU A 481 -64.54 -18.10 -68.18
N ILE A 482 -65.36 -17.30 -68.88
CA ILE A 482 -66.41 -17.88 -69.79
C ILE A 482 -66.19 -17.68 -71.31
N TYR A 483 -65.10 -17.09 -71.81
CA TYR A 483 -64.84 -17.08 -73.27
C TYR A 483 -63.43 -17.52 -73.66
N LYS A 484 -63.24 -18.85 -73.72
CA LYS A 484 -62.28 -19.53 -74.61
C LYS A 484 -62.93 -20.79 -75.19
N PHE A 485 -63.46 -20.66 -76.40
CA PHE A 485 -63.44 -21.69 -77.43
C PHE A 485 -62.98 -21.06 -78.74
#